data_AF-A0A7Y0GVB7-F1
#
_entry.id   AF-A0A7Y0GVB7-F1
#
_cell.length_a   1.000
_cell.length_b   1.000
_cell.length_c   1.000
_cell.angle_alpha   90.00
_cell.angle_beta   90.00
_cell.angle_gamma   90.00
#
_symmetry.space_group_name_H-M   'P 1'
#
loop_
_entity.id
_entity.type
_entity.pdbx_description
1 polymer ?
#
loop_
_entity_poly.entity_id
_entity_poly.type
_entity_poly.pdbx_seq_one_letter_code
_entity_poly.pdbx_strand_id
1 'polypeptide(L)' 'SKAPDGGFSTTVFTFTVAKDKAGSYTWRCFTPCGGDPKGMGGSMATKGWMQGNVIVT' A
#
# COMPACT_ATOMS: atom_id res chain seq x y z
N SER A 1 -2.92 -16.93 -3.33
CA SER A 1 -2.92 -17.42 -1.94
C SER A 1 -3.90 -16.57 -1.15
N LYS A 2 -4.75 -17.18 -0.32
CA LYS A 2 -5.63 -16.45 0.61
C LYS A 2 -4.75 -15.76 1.65
N ALA A 3 -5.03 -14.50 2.01
CA ALA A 3 -4.39 -13.90 3.18
C ALA A 3 -4.68 -14.76 4.42
N PRO A 4 -3.69 -15.08 5.28
CA PRO A 4 -3.93 -15.84 6.50
C PRO A 4 -4.99 -15.14 7.36
N ASP A 5 -5.90 -15.91 7.97
CA ASP A 5 -6.92 -15.35 8.83
C ASP A 5 -6.25 -14.65 10.04
N GLY A 6 -6.43 -13.31 10.14
CA GLY A 6 -6.09 -12.53 11.34
C GLY A 6 -4.64 -12.06 11.51
N GLY A 7 -3.87 -11.87 10.43
CA GLY A 7 -2.48 -11.35 10.51
C GLY A 7 -2.33 -9.90 10.02
N PHE A 8 -1.44 -9.13 10.65
CA PHE A 8 -0.90 -7.89 10.06
C PHE A 8 0.26 -8.26 9.12
N SER A 9 0.23 -7.76 7.89
CA SER A 9 1.37 -7.82 6.98
C SER A 9 1.97 -6.41 6.86
N THR A 10 3.22 -6.26 7.30
CA THR A 10 3.98 -5.02 7.11
C THR A 10 4.77 -5.11 5.82
N THR A 11 4.48 -4.24 4.87
CA THR A 11 5.30 -4.06 3.67
C THR A 11 6.17 -2.82 3.84
N VAL A 12 7.49 -3.00 3.80
CA VAL A 12 8.45 -1.89 3.77
C VAL A 12 8.87 -1.68 2.32
N PHE A 13 8.76 -0.44 1.83
CA PHE A 13 9.27 -0.05 0.54
C PHE A 13 10.19 1.15 0.71
N THR A 14 11.20 1.25 -0.14
CA THR A 14 12.10 2.39 -0.23
C THR A 14 12.02 2.97 -1.63
N PHE A 15 12.04 4.29 -1.72
CA PHE A 15 12.14 5.01 -2.97
C PHE A 15 13.04 6.22 -2.77
N THR A 16 13.75 6.59 -3.83
CA THR A 16 14.64 7.75 -3.82
C THR A 16 14.03 8.85 -4.66
N VAL A 17 14.06 10.07 -4.12
CA VAL A 17 13.58 11.27 -4.79
C VAL A 17 14.75 12.21 -4.99
N ALA A 18 14.89 12.78 -6.20
CA ALA A 18 15.91 13.79 -6.46
C ALA A 18 15.63 15.07 -5.65
N LYS A 19 16.68 15.80 -5.27
CA LYS A 19 16.59 16.95 -4.35
C LYS A 19 15.63 18.05 -4.82
N ASP A 20 15.51 18.25 -6.13
CA ASP A 20 14.63 19.23 -6.77
C ASP A 20 13.21 18.70 -7.04
N LYS A 21 12.89 17.50 -6.54
CA LYS A 21 11.60 16.82 -6.74
C LYS A 21 10.83 16.66 -5.44
N ALA A 22 10.94 17.57 -4.49
CA ALA A 22 10.01 17.61 -3.35
C ALA A 22 8.56 17.62 -3.86
N GLY A 23 7.66 16.90 -3.18
CA GLY A 23 6.30 16.70 -3.65
C GLY A 23 5.50 15.62 -2.92
N SER A 24 4.27 15.40 -3.42
CA SER A 24 3.37 14.36 -2.93
C SER A 24 3.40 13.14 -3.84
N TYR A 25 3.75 11.99 -3.28
CA TYR A 25 3.86 10.72 -3.99
C TYR A 25 2.74 9.78 -3.59
N THR A 26 1.89 9.41 -4.54
CA THR A 26 0.84 8.42 -4.28
C THR A 26 1.45 7.03 -4.25
N TRP A 27 1.15 6.24 -3.22
CA TRP A 27 1.53 4.84 -3.11
C TRP A 27 0.28 3.95 -3.01
N ARG A 28 0.39 2.72 -3.51
CA ARG A 28 -0.63 1.68 -3.41
C ARG A 28 0.06 0.32 -3.34
N CYS A 29 -0.35 -0.52 -2.40
CA CYS A 29 0.03 -1.92 -2.37
C CYS A 29 -0.68 -2.69 -3.50
N PHE A 30 0.05 -3.53 -4.22
CA PHE A 30 -0.49 -4.41 -5.27
C PHE A 30 -0.36 -5.90 -4.93
N THR A 31 0.11 -6.23 -3.73
CA THR A 31 0.15 -7.62 -3.26
C THR A 31 -1.28 -8.07 -2.93
N PRO A 32 -1.79 -9.17 -3.52
CA PRO A 32 -3.17 -9.60 -3.32
C PRO A 32 -3.35 -10.26 -1.94
N CYS A 33 -3.52 -9.44 -0.90
CA CYS A 33 -3.70 -9.87 0.50
C CYS A 33 -4.99 -9.35 1.15
N GLY A 34 -5.93 -8.88 0.34
CA GLY A 34 -7.28 -8.48 0.72
C GLY A 34 -8.22 -9.66 0.99
N GLY A 35 -9.41 -9.35 1.49
CA GLY A 35 -10.39 -10.35 1.95
C GLY A 35 -11.30 -10.96 0.87
N ASP A 36 -11.18 -10.53 -0.39
CA ASP A 36 -11.98 -11.06 -1.50
C ASP A 36 -11.22 -12.18 -2.27
N PRO A 37 -11.89 -12.94 -3.15
CA PRO A 37 -11.24 -14.01 -3.92
C PRO A 37 -10.07 -13.55 -4.81
N LYS A 38 -10.06 -12.27 -5.21
CA LYS A 38 -8.98 -11.67 -6.00
C LYS A 38 -7.83 -11.14 -5.12
N GLY A 39 -7.98 -11.16 -3.79
CA GLY A 39 -7.03 -10.59 -2.84
C GLY A 39 -6.88 -9.07 -2.93
N MET A 40 -7.79 -8.36 -3.60
CA MET A 40 -7.75 -6.91 -3.80
C MET A 40 -8.93 -6.17 -3.15
N GLY A 41 -9.84 -6.89 -2.49
CA GLY A 41 -10.94 -6.34 -1.72
C GLY A 41 -10.61 -6.10 -0.25
N GLY A 42 -11.61 -5.68 0.53
CA GLY A 42 -11.41 -5.33 1.95
C GLY A 42 -10.38 -4.21 2.11
N SER A 43 -9.40 -4.41 2.99
CA SER A 43 -8.30 -3.47 3.27
C SER A 43 -7.59 -2.93 2.02
N MET A 44 -7.49 -3.73 0.95
CA MET A 44 -6.86 -3.35 -0.31
C MET A 44 -7.71 -2.37 -1.16
N ALA A 45 -9.02 -2.31 -0.91
CA ALA A 45 -9.97 -1.42 -1.60
C ALA A 45 -10.49 -0.29 -0.70
N THR A 46 -10.22 -0.34 0.61
CA THR A 46 -10.66 0.68 1.58
C THR A 46 -9.80 1.94 1.48
N LYS A 47 -10.44 3.11 1.34
CA LYS A 47 -9.73 4.40 1.31
C LYS A 47 -8.91 4.59 2.59
N GLY A 48 -7.62 4.93 2.41
CA GLY A 48 -6.69 5.15 3.53
C GLY A 48 -6.04 3.87 4.07
N TRP A 49 -6.37 2.71 3.52
CA TRP A 49 -5.76 1.43 3.86
C TRP A 49 -4.95 0.93 2.68
N MET A 50 -3.70 0.52 2.93
CA MET A 50 -2.81 -0.06 1.90
C MET A 50 -2.64 0.82 0.63
N GLN A 51 -2.93 2.11 0.75
CA GLN A 51 -2.70 3.17 -0.23
C GLN A 51 -2.62 4.52 0.50
N GLY A 52 -1.98 5.51 -0.11
CA GLY A 52 -1.93 6.85 0.46
C GLY A 52 -0.95 7.77 -0.24
N ASN A 53 -0.50 8.80 0.47
CA ASN A 53 0.47 9.77 -0.02
C ASN A 53 1.68 9.81 0.92
N VAL A 54 2.89 9.83 0.34
CA VAL A 54 4.12 10.19 1.04
C VAL A 54 4.46 11.62 0.66
N ILE A 55 4.63 12.48 1.65
CA ILE A 55 5.04 13.88 1.45
C ILE A 55 6.55 13.97 1.65
N VAL A 56 7.25 14.43 0.63
CA VAL A 56 8.69 14.72 0.66
C VAL A 56 8.84 16.23 0.57
N THR A 57 9.48 16.82 1.57
CA THR A 57 9.69 18.27 1.71
C THR A 57 11.16 18.62 1.59
#